data_AF-A0A950R0Z6-F1
#
_entry.id   AF-A0A950R0Z6-F1
#
_cell.length_a   1.000
_cell.length_b   1.000
_cell.length_c   1.000
_cell.angle_alpha   90.00
_cell.angle_beta   90.00
_cell.angle_gamma   90.00
#
_symmetry.space_group_name_H-M   'P 1'
#
loop_
_entity.id
_entity.type
_entity.pdbx_description
1 polymer ?
#
loop_
_entity_poly.entity_id
_entity_poly.type
_entity_poly.pdbx_seq_one_letter_code
_entity_poly.pdbx_strand_id
1 'polypeptide(L)'
;MARGGRLDILAYDAALDTYYEVEVMLGQCDADHGFRALDYWARERIRNPNARHVAVIVAEDLSGRYGTVIETLAQHLPFMAIEIRTLLINSVPAFATTFPVIVAQPDNLVLRPIDDPVTEEKLGAPNDESTWLAAKPEFAKFAHDLYKLCSERIGPSTIDFSAKSYIALKKGKRAWLPMWPRKEGAYVYIPGGIGGTPDQPSDFYAKVKQQLAPLGVEPSWSFKYNAGANPIAFPISFNYASHSKIVDILEEAYALA
;
A
#
# COMPACT_ATOMS: atom_id res chain seq x y z
N MET A 1 -12.22 18.54 31.91
CA MET A 1 -12.01 17.26 31.19
C MET A 1 -12.92 17.27 29.98
N ALA A 2 -12.40 17.48 28.78
CA ALA A 2 -13.23 17.51 27.58
C ALA A 2 -13.72 16.09 27.29
N ARG A 3 -15.04 15.88 27.34
CA ARG A 3 -15.71 14.69 26.80
C ARG A 3 -15.57 14.72 25.28
N GLY A 4 -14.40 14.34 24.76
CA GLY A 4 -14.26 14.02 23.34
C GLY A 4 -15.13 12.80 23.05
N GLY A 5 -15.87 12.81 21.95
CA GLY A 5 -16.61 11.63 21.49
C GLY A 5 -15.70 10.41 21.34
N ARG A 6 -16.28 9.23 21.19
CA ARG A 6 -15.53 8.01 20.90
C ARG A 6 -15.52 7.79 19.39
N LEU A 7 -14.33 7.69 18.80
CA LEU A 7 -14.17 7.29 17.41
C LEU A 7 -14.89 5.96 17.14
N ASP A 8 -15.64 5.89 16.05
CA ASP A 8 -16.36 4.68 15.68
C ASP A 8 -15.39 3.55 15.32
N ILE A 9 -14.53 3.81 14.33
CA ILE A 9 -13.56 2.82 13.83
C ILE A 9 -12.21 3.50 13.60
N LEU A 10 -11.16 2.95 14.22
CA LEU A 10 -9.76 3.25 13.87
C LEU A 10 -9.22 2.08 13.06
N ALA A 11 -9.06 2.27 11.75
CA ALA A 11 -8.40 1.29 10.90
C ALA A 11 -6.94 1.66 10.70
N TYR A 12 -6.07 0.66 10.56
CA TYR A 12 -4.64 0.87 10.33
C TYR A 12 -4.18 0.00 9.18
N ASP A 13 -3.58 0.63 8.17
CA ASP A 13 -2.89 -0.02 7.09
C ASP A 13 -1.38 -0.07 7.43
N ALA A 14 -0.92 -1.27 7.81
CA ALA A 14 0.46 -1.49 8.21
C ALA A 14 1.50 -1.35 7.08
N ALA A 15 1.13 -1.61 5.83
CA ALA A 15 2.07 -1.48 4.71
C ALA A 15 2.25 -0.03 4.28
N LEU A 16 1.19 0.77 4.43
CA LEU A 16 1.23 2.21 4.16
C LEU A 16 1.59 3.04 5.40
N ASP A 17 1.73 2.42 6.56
CA ASP A 17 1.85 3.07 7.87
C ASP A 17 0.82 4.22 8.02
N THR A 18 -0.43 3.90 7.69
CA THR A 18 -1.52 4.87 7.56
C THR A 18 -2.70 4.48 8.43
N TYR A 19 -3.11 5.38 9.32
CA TYR A 19 -4.34 5.30 10.08
C TYR A 19 -5.49 5.94 9.31
N TYR A 20 -6.66 5.32 9.42
CA TYR A 20 -7.93 5.80 8.90
C TYR A 20 -8.87 5.99 10.08
N GLU A 21 -9.20 7.24 10.36
CA GLU A 21 -10.16 7.61 11.39
C GLU A 21 -11.54 7.67 10.76
N VAL A 22 -12.30 6.58 10.90
CA VAL A 22 -13.56 6.37 10.19
C VAL A 22 -14.74 6.71 11.10
N GLU A 23 -15.56 7.66 10.65
CA GLU A 23 -16.87 7.99 11.24
C GLU A 23 -17.98 7.41 10.34
N VAL A 24 -18.90 6.65 10.93
CA VAL A 24 -19.98 5.98 10.20
C VAL A 24 -21.31 6.61 10.58
N MET A 25 -22.15 6.91 9.58
CA MET A 25 -23.49 7.43 9.80
C MET A 25 -24.51 6.71 8.91
N LEU A 26 -25.73 6.56 9.45
CA LEU A 26 -26.89 6.11 8.67
C LEU A 26 -27.58 7.33 8.04
N GLY A 27 -28.16 7.15 6.87
CA GLY A 27 -28.81 8.21 6.11
C GLY A 27 -27.82 9.21 5.51
N GLN A 28 -28.34 10.43 5.33
CA GLN A 28 -27.61 11.53 4.70
C GLN A 28 -26.57 12.14 5.64
N CYS A 29 -25.41 12.48 5.09
CA CYS A 29 -24.33 13.12 5.83
C CYS A 29 -24.74 14.45 6.46
N ASP A 30 -24.38 14.65 7.74
CA ASP A 30 -24.61 15.86 8.50
C ASP A 30 -23.30 16.53 8.96
N ALA A 31 -23.41 17.75 9.50
CA ALA A 31 -22.24 18.49 9.97
C ALA A 31 -21.62 17.88 11.23
N ASP A 32 -22.43 17.27 12.11
CA ASP A 32 -21.94 16.78 13.40
C ASP A 32 -20.97 15.62 13.17
N HIS A 33 -21.32 14.67 12.30
CA HIS A 33 -20.43 13.56 11.94
C HIS A 33 -19.22 14.04 11.12
N GLY A 34 -19.41 15.02 10.23
CA GLY A 34 -18.29 15.65 9.52
C GLY A 34 -17.25 16.26 10.47
N PHE A 35 -17.69 17.02 11.47
CA PHE A 35 -16.78 17.60 12.47
C PHE A 35 -16.16 16.53 13.39
N ARG A 36 -16.88 15.47 13.73
CA ARG A 36 -16.33 14.36 14.52
C ARG A 36 -15.20 13.64 13.78
N ALA A 37 -15.39 13.31 12.50
CA ALA A 37 -14.35 12.69 11.68
C ALA A 37 -13.05 13.53 11.67
N LEU A 38 -13.18 14.84 11.46
CA LEU A 38 -12.04 15.77 11.46
C LEU A 38 -11.40 15.92 12.86
N ASP A 39 -12.21 15.94 13.93
CA ASP A 39 -11.74 16.02 15.31
C ASP A 39 -10.96 14.77 15.72
N TYR A 40 -11.44 13.57 15.35
CA TYR A 40 -10.71 12.32 15.59
C TYR A 40 -9.40 12.26 14.83
N TRP A 41 -9.41 12.59 13.54
CA TRP A 41 -8.20 12.70 12.72
C TRP A 41 -7.19 13.66 13.34
N ALA A 42 -7.62 14.85 13.78
CA ALA A 42 -6.74 15.83 14.40
C ALA A 42 -6.12 15.30 15.71
N ARG A 43 -6.91 14.63 16.56
CA ARG A 43 -6.43 14.05 17.83
C ARG A 43 -5.42 12.92 17.60
N GLU A 44 -5.71 12.01 16.68
CA GLU A 44 -4.81 10.89 16.41
C GLU A 44 -3.49 11.36 15.77
N ARG A 45 -3.51 12.39 14.91
CA ARG A 45 -2.29 13.05 14.44
C ARG A 45 -1.44 13.66 15.54
N ILE A 46 -2.06 14.26 16.56
CA ILE A 46 -1.33 14.80 17.71
C ILE A 46 -0.73 13.66 18.54
N ARG A 47 -1.47 12.55 18.69
CA ARG A 47 -1.05 11.38 19.45
C ARG A 47 0.08 10.61 18.77
N ASN A 48 0.04 10.46 17.45
CA ASN A 48 0.96 9.68 16.64
C ASN A 48 1.52 10.49 15.45
N PRO A 49 2.27 11.58 15.68
CA PRO A 49 2.62 12.56 14.65
C PRO A 49 3.51 12.04 13.52
N ASN A 50 4.16 10.90 13.72
CA ASN A 50 5.05 10.27 12.73
C ASN A 50 4.31 9.31 11.78
N ALA A 51 3.04 8.98 12.07
CA ALA A 51 2.24 8.13 11.20
C ALA A 51 1.43 8.98 10.22
N ARG A 52 0.98 8.37 9.12
CA ARG A 52 0.03 9.00 8.20
C ARG A 52 -1.38 8.82 8.77
N HIS A 53 -2.23 9.82 8.61
CA HIS A 53 -3.60 9.80 9.13
C HIS A 53 -4.56 10.35 8.08
N VAL A 54 -5.71 9.69 7.91
CA VAL A 54 -6.73 10.02 6.92
C VAL A 54 -8.09 10.02 7.61
N ALA A 55 -8.76 11.17 7.61
CA ALA A 55 -10.15 11.25 8.03
C ALA A 55 -11.04 10.53 7.01
N VAL A 56 -11.96 9.68 7.47
CA VAL A 56 -12.88 8.97 6.58
C VAL A 56 -14.31 9.17 7.07
N ILE A 57 -15.20 9.58 6.17
CA ILE A 57 -16.64 9.54 6.42
C ILE A 57 -17.29 8.42 5.61
N VAL A 58 -18.20 7.69 6.25
CA VAL A 58 -19.00 6.64 5.61
C VAL A 58 -20.48 6.94 5.85
N ALA A 59 -21.27 7.11 4.79
CA ALA A 59 -22.69 7.41 4.87
C ALA A 59 -23.52 6.63 3.84
N GLU A 60 -24.84 6.54 4.02
CA GLU A 60 -25.75 5.99 3.01
C GLU A 60 -26.02 6.97 1.87
N ASP A 61 -25.95 8.28 2.16
CA ASP A 61 -26.13 9.35 1.17
C ASP A 61 -25.14 10.50 1.40
N LEU A 62 -24.24 10.72 0.44
CA LEU A 62 -23.29 11.83 0.41
C LEU A 62 -23.69 12.93 -0.61
N SER A 63 -24.81 12.75 -1.31
CA SER A 63 -25.30 13.67 -2.35
C SER A 63 -26.02 14.92 -1.81
N GLY A 64 -26.14 15.02 -0.48
CA GLY A 64 -26.78 16.13 0.21
C GLY A 64 -26.06 17.47 0.11
N ARG A 65 -26.51 18.45 0.91
CA ARG A 65 -26.02 19.84 0.88
C ARG A 65 -24.51 20.02 1.13
N TYR A 66 -23.82 19.00 1.62
CA TYR A 66 -22.40 19.03 1.93
C TYR A 66 -21.51 18.45 0.81
N GLY A 67 -22.07 17.97 -0.31
CA GLY A 67 -21.30 17.36 -1.40
C GLY A 67 -20.11 18.22 -1.87
N THR A 68 -20.33 19.51 -2.12
CA THR A 68 -19.26 20.44 -2.51
C THR A 68 -18.16 20.56 -1.45
N VAL A 69 -18.53 20.56 -0.16
CA VAL A 69 -17.55 20.62 0.94
C VAL A 69 -16.76 19.32 1.02
N ILE A 70 -17.43 18.17 0.88
CA ILE A 70 -16.82 16.84 0.87
C ILE A 70 -15.76 16.74 -0.24
N GLU A 71 -16.11 17.13 -1.46
CA GLU A 71 -15.17 17.18 -2.60
C GLU A 71 -14.01 18.14 -2.35
N THR A 72 -14.31 19.34 -1.84
CA THR A 72 -13.29 20.37 -1.58
C THR A 72 -12.32 19.94 -0.47
N LEU A 73 -12.82 19.30 0.59
CA LEU A 73 -11.99 18.80 1.70
C LEU A 73 -11.03 17.72 1.22
N ALA A 74 -11.47 16.81 0.35
CA ALA A 74 -10.62 15.78 -0.22
C ALA A 74 -9.43 16.34 -1.03
N GLN A 75 -9.55 17.55 -1.59
CA GLN A 75 -8.46 18.22 -2.30
C GLN A 75 -7.42 18.88 -1.37
N HIS A 76 -7.79 19.18 -0.12
CA HIS A 76 -6.97 20.00 0.79
C HIS A 76 -6.51 19.25 2.05
N LEU A 77 -7.17 18.14 2.39
CA LEU A 77 -6.89 17.32 3.56
C LEU A 77 -6.74 15.85 3.15
N PRO A 78 -5.99 15.05 3.92
CA PRO A 78 -6.08 13.59 3.88
C PRO A 78 -7.48 13.16 4.35
N PHE A 79 -8.44 13.18 3.42
CA PHE A 79 -9.86 13.00 3.69
C PHE A 79 -10.53 12.16 2.61
N MET A 80 -11.25 11.11 3.01
CA MET A 80 -12.00 10.23 2.11
C MET A 80 -13.49 10.22 2.47
N ALA A 81 -14.34 10.17 1.47
CA ALA A 81 -15.78 10.00 1.63
C ALA A 81 -16.28 8.78 0.88
N ILE A 82 -16.92 7.87 1.59
CA ILE A 82 -17.43 6.59 1.09
C ILE A 82 -18.95 6.57 1.26
N GLU A 83 -19.65 6.35 0.15
CA GLU A 83 -21.09 6.10 0.15
C GLU A 83 -21.34 4.60 0.15
N ILE A 84 -22.21 4.12 1.04
CA ILE A 84 -22.65 2.73 1.05
C ILE A 84 -23.91 2.63 0.21
N ARG A 85 -23.82 1.91 -0.91
CA ARG A 85 -24.95 1.68 -1.81
C ARG A 85 -25.45 0.25 -1.69
N THR A 86 -26.76 0.09 -1.70
CA THR A 86 -27.41 -1.22 -1.75
C THR A 86 -28.19 -1.36 -3.05
N LEU A 87 -27.82 -2.35 -3.86
CA LEU A 87 -28.59 -2.78 -5.03
C LEU A 87 -29.54 -3.90 -4.62
N LEU A 88 -30.83 -3.68 -4.80
CA LEU A 88 -31.87 -4.68 -4.63
C LEU A 88 -32.19 -5.34 -5.97
N ILE A 89 -32.02 -6.66 -6.03
CA ILE A 89 -32.41 -7.50 -7.16
C ILE A 89 -33.83 -7.99 -6.90
N ASN A 90 -34.76 -7.53 -7.75
CA ASN A 90 -36.15 -7.94 -7.73
C ASN A 90 -36.30 -9.36 -8.31
N SER A 91 -35.88 -10.36 -7.54
CA SER A 91 -36.05 -11.80 -7.82
C SER A 91 -36.86 -12.47 -6.71
N VAL A 92 -37.23 -13.74 -6.90
CA VAL A 92 -37.82 -14.57 -5.85
C VAL A 92 -36.89 -15.77 -5.61
N PRO A 93 -36.22 -15.86 -4.44
CA PRO A 93 -36.22 -14.88 -3.35
C PRO A 93 -35.51 -13.58 -3.72
N ALA A 94 -35.81 -12.49 -3.01
CA ALA A 94 -35.14 -11.21 -3.22
C ALA A 94 -33.67 -11.30 -2.78
N PHE A 95 -32.77 -10.73 -3.58
CA PHE A 95 -31.36 -10.60 -3.22
C PHE A 95 -30.98 -9.14 -3.13
N ALA A 96 -30.09 -8.80 -2.21
CA ALA A 96 -29.49 -7.48 -2.15
C ALA A 96 -27.97 -7.62 -2.09
N THR A 97 -27.27 -6.68 -2.71
CA THR A 97 -25.82 -6.54 -2.56
C THR A 97 -25.51 -5.13 -2.10
N THR A 98 -24.65 -5.02 -1.09
CA THR A 98 -24.20 -3.74 -0.55
C THR A 98 -22.73 -3.58 -0.88
N PHE A 99 -22.36 -2.42 -1.41
CA PHE A 99 -20.99 -2.12 -1.80
C PHE A 99 -20.64 -0.66 -1.50
N PRO A 100 -19.39 -0.39 -1.12
CA PRO A 100 -18.90 0.96 -0.94
C PRO A 100 -18.60 1.61 -2.30
N VAL A 101 -18.85 2.90 -2.40
CA VAL A 101 -18.44 3.77 -3.51
C VAL A 101 -17.63 4.92 -2.94
N ILE A 102 -16.40 5.10 -3.39
CA ILE A 102 -15.59 6.27 -3.02
C ILE A 102 -16.11 7.46 -3.83
N VAL A 103 -16.69 8.44 -3.13
CA VAL A 103 -17.26 9.65 -3.73
C VAL A 103 -16.23 10.77 -3.82
N ALA A 104 -15.36 10.87 -2.80
CA ALA A 104 -14.28 11.84 -2.78
C ALA A 104 -13.04 11.24 -2.11
N GLN A 105 -11.87 11.52 -2.68
CA GLN A 105 -10.57 11.19 -2.10
C GLN A 105 -9.49 12.12 -2.67
N PRO A 106 -8.33 12.27 -2.01
CA PRO A 106 -7.22 13.05 -2.55
C PRO A 106 -6.61 12.34 -3.77
N ASP A 107 -6.25 13.09 -4.80
CA ASP A 107 -5.58 12.55 -6.01
C ASP A 107 -4.22 11.90 -5.70
N ASN A 108 -3.58 12.32 -4.62
CA ASN A 108 -2.30 11.82 -4.15
C ASN A 108 -2.42 10.79 -3.02
N LEU A 109 -3.64 10.30 -2.73
CA LEU A 109 -3.84 9.28 -1.72
C LEU A 109 -3.24 7.96 -2.22
N VAL A 110 -2.35 7.40 -1.40
CA VAL A 110 -1.67 6.16 -1.73
C VAL A 110 -2.63 5.03 -1.37
N LEU A 111 -3.22 4.39 -2.37
CA LEU A 111 -3.99 3.17 -2.20
C LEU A 111 -3.08 1.97 -2.45
N ARG A 112 -3.24 0.92 -1.65
CA ARG A 112 -2.74 -0.40 -2.03
C ARG A 112 -3.50 -0.89 -3.26
N PRO A 113 -2.84 -1.46 -4.28
CA PRO A 113 -3.48 -2.40 -5.18
C PRO A 113 -4.19 -3.50 -4.36
N ILE A 114 -5.35 -3.95 -4.83
CA ILE A 114 -6.23 -4.93 -4.14
C ILE A 114 -5.47 -6.22 -3.73
N ASP A 115 -4.34 -6.52 -4.37
CA ASP A 115 -3.52 -7.72 -4.14
C ASP A 115 -2.27 -7.51 -3.25
N ASP A 116 -2.07 -6.34 -2.64
CA ASP A 116 -0.97 -6.13 -1.69
C ASP A 116 -1.31 -6.76 -0.32
N PRO A 117 -0.56 -7.79 0.13
CA PRO A 117 -0.97 -8.54 1.29
C PRO A 117 -0.73 -7.82 2.61
N VAL A 118 -1.63 -8.09 3.55
CA VAL A 118 -1.65 -7.58 4.91
C VAL A 118 -0.69 -8.38 5.76
N THR A 119 0.26 -7.72 6.43
CA THR A 119 1.05 -8.33 7.52
C THR A 119 0.53 -7.82 8.86
N GLU A 120 0.17 -8.73 9.76
CA GLU A 120 -0.05 -8.41 11.18
C GLU A 120 1.31 -8.08 11.83
N GLU A 121 1.40 -6.92 12.51
CA GLU A 121 2.59 -6.52 13.27
C GLU A 121 2.30 -6.43 14.78
N LYS A 122 3.26 -6.92 15.57
CA LYS A 122 3.41 -6.61 16.99
C LYS A 122 4.35 -5.42 17.16
N LEU A 123 3.96 -4.43 17.95
CA LEU A 123 4.81 -3.30 18.36
C LEU A 123 6.01 -3.79 19.20
N GLY A 124 7.23 -3.26 18.96
CA GLY A 124 8.14 -3.01 20.08
C GLY A 124 9.66 -3.16 19.95
N ALA A 125 10.27 -3.47 18.80
CA ALA A 125 11.74 -3.56 18.71
C ALA A 125 12.32 -2.66 17.60
N PRO A 126 13.54 -2.11 17.77
CA PRO A 126 14.27 -1.51 16.65
C PRO A 126 14.46 -2.57 15.55
N ASN A 127 14.12 -2.24 14.31
CA ASN A 127 14.33 -3.16 13.19
C ASN A 127 15.80 -3.11 12.78
N ASP A 128 16.60 -3.91 13.47
CA ASP A 128 17.96 -4.21 13.07
C ASP A 128 18.04 -5.64 12.51
N GLU A 129 19.19 -5.97 11.94
CA GLU A 129 19.42 -7.29 11.36
C GLU A 129 19.22 -8.42 12.38
N SER A 130 19.65 -8.22 13.64
CA SER A 130 19.44 -9.20 14.71
C SER A 130 17.97 -9.48 14.99
N THR A 131 17.13 -8.44 14.96
CA THR A 131 15.68 -8.56 15.18
C THR A 131 15.03 -9.33 14.03
N TRP A 132 15.41 -9.05 12.79
CA TRP A 132 14.91 -9.79 11.62
C TRP A 132 15.37 -11.24 11.60
N LEU A 133 16.63 -11.52 11.96
CA LEU A 133 17.15 -12.90 12.08
C LEU A 133 16.42 -13.69 13.16
N ALA A 134 16.08 -13.06 14.29
CA ALA A 134 15.32 -13.71 15.37
C ALA A 134 13.85 -13.96 14.99
N ALA A 135 13.21 -13.00 14.33
CA ALA A 135 11.78 -13.07 14.00
C ALA A 135 11.48 -13.91 12.74
N LYS A 136 12.31 -13.79 11.69
CA LYS A 136 12.11 -14.40 10.38
C LYS A 136 13.44 -14.87 9.78
N PRO A 137 14.10 -15.91 10.35
CA PRO A 137 15.44 -16.33 9.96
C PRO A 137 15.57 -16.73 8.49
N GLU A 138 14.60 -17.47 7.95
CA GLU A 138 14.62 -17.90 6.54
C GLU A 138 14.55 -16.72 5.57
N PHE A 139 13.68 -15.74 5.87
CA PHE A 139 13.53 -14.54 5.07
C PHE A 139 14.75 -13.61 5.17
N ALA A 140 15.30 -13.43 6.37
CA ALA A 140 16.52 -12.65 6.57
C ALA A 140 17.71 -13.27 5.81
N LYS A 141 17.83 -14.61 5.86
CA LYS A 141 18.82 -15.35 5.06
C LYS A 141 18.59 -15.14 3.56
N PHE A 142 17.36 -15.24 3.09
CA PHE A 142 17.02 -14.99 1.68
C PHE A 142 17.39 -13.57 1.24
N ALA A 143 17.11 -12.56 2.07
CA ALA A 143 17.49 -11.17 1.78
C ALA A 143 19.02 -11.01 1.65
N HIS A 144 19.81 -11.71 2.48
CA HIS A 144 21.27 -11.78 2.36
C HIS A 144 21.73 -12.49 1.09
N ASP A 145 21.12 -13.62 0.74
CA ASP A 145 21.46 -14.37 -0.46
C ASP A 145 21.19 -13.53 -1.73
N LEU A 146 20.06 -12.81 -1.75
CA LEU A 146 19.71 -11.93 -2.86
C LEU A 146 20.62 -10.69 -2.90
N TYR A 147 20.98 -10.13 -1.74
CA TYR A 147 21.96 -9.05 -1.64
C TYR A 147 23.32 -9.46 -2.23
N LYS A 148 23.82 -10.64 -1.86
CA LYS A 148 25.07 -11.18 -2.37
C LYS A 148 25.01 -11.35 -3.88
N LEU A 149 23.96 -11.98 -4.39
CA LEU A 149 23.74 -12.19 -5.82
C LEU A 149 23.73 -10.85 -6.59
N CYS A 150 22.96 -9.87 -6.12
CA CYS A 150 22.88 -8.56 -6.77
C CYS A 150 24.22 -7.82 -6.75
N SER A 151 24.97 -7.94 -5.65
CA SER A 151 26.29 -7.30 -5.51
C SER A 151 27.33 -7.92 -6.44
N GLU A 152 27.24 -9.22 -6.70
CA GLU A 152 28.17 -9.94 -7.59
C GLU A 152 27.83 -9.78 -9.07
N ARG A 153 26.53 -9.69 -9.42
CA ARG A 153 26.06 -9.82 -10.80
C ARG A 153 25.46 -8.56 -11.41
N ILE A 154 24.95 -7.64 -10.59
CA ILE A 154 24.13 -6.51 -11.05
C ILE A 154 24.83 -5.18 -10.77
N GLY A 155 25.14 -4.90 -9.51
CA GLY A 155 25.78 -3.63 -9.15
C GLY A 155 25.82 -3.36 -7.66
N PRO A 156 26.58 -2.32 -7.24
CA PRO A 156 26.78 -2.00 -5.83
C PRO A 156 25.46 -1.64 -5.16
N SER A 157 25.12 -2.37 -4.11
CA SER A 157 23.98 -2.08 -3.25
C SER A 157 24.40 -2.14 -1.78
N THR A 158 23.58 -1.57 -0.90
CA THR A 158 23.64 -1.85 0.54
C THR A 158 22.33 -2.48 0.99
N ILE A 159 22.39 -3.46 1.88
CA ILE A 159 21.18 -4.03 2.50
C ILE A 159 20.74 -3.17 3.69
N ASP A 160 19.43 -2.95 3.85
CA ASP A 160 18.84 -2.14 4.91
C ASP A 160 17.69 -2.88 5.59
N PHE A 161 17.81 -3.05 6.91
CA PHE A 161 16.87 -3.72 7.80
C PHE A 161 15.99 -2.73 8.60
N SER A 162 16.19 -1.41 8.44
CA SER A 162 15.56 -0.39 9.29
C SER A 162 14.04 -0.27 9.14
N ALA A 163 13.49 -0.71 8.00
CA ALA A 163 12.04 -0.72 7.80
C ALA A 163 11.36 -1.82 8.64
N LYS A 164 10.15 -1.53 9.11
CA LYS A 164 9.34 -2.45 9.95
C LYS A 164 8.81 -3.65 9.16
N SER A 165 8.35 -3.39 7.94
CA SER A 165 7.60 -4.37 7.15
C SER A 165 8.42 -5.09 6.09
N TYR A 166 9.63 -4.61 5.75
CA TYR A 166 10.45 -5.14 4.65
C TYR A 166 11.95 -5.01 4.92
N ILE A 167 12.75 -5.81 4.21
CA ILE A 167 14.20 -5.60 4.05
C ILE A 167 14.43 -5.07 2.64
N ALA A 168 15.31 -4.08 2.45
CA ALA A 168 15.54 -3.50 1.13
C ALA A 168 17.00 -3.49 0.70
N LEU A 169 17.23 -3.61 -0.61
CA LEU A 169 18.50 -3.20 -1.21
C LEU A 169 18.41 -1.73 -1.64
N LYS A 170 19.47 -0.98 -1.33
CA LYS A 170 19.62 0.44 -1.65
C LYS A 170 20.74 0.70 -2.63
N LYS A 171 20.49 1.60 -3.56
CA LYS A 171 21.48 2.21 -4.46
C LYS A 171 21.71 3.64 -3.98
N GLY A 172 22.83 3.87 -3.31
CA GLY A 172 23.05 5.09 -2.53
C GLY A 172 22.00 5.23 -1.42
N LYS A 173 21.18 6.29 -1.47
CA LYS A 173 20.11 6.52 -0.48
C LYS A 173 18.76 5.93 -0.87
N ARG A 174 18.58 5.51 -2.13
CA ARG A 174 17.28 5.08 -2.67
C ARG A 174 17.13 3.57 -2.53
N ALA A 175 16.03 3.13 -1.92
CA ALA A 175 15.63 1.72 -1.95
C ALA A 175 15.14 1.38 -3.36
N TRP A 176 15.75 0.37 -3.98
CA TRP A 176 15.41 -0.06 -5.34
C TRP A 176 14.79 -1.46 -5.37
N LEU A 177 15.05 -2.28 -4.35
CA LEU A 177 14.48 -3.61 -4.20
C LEU A 177 14.02 -3.82 -2.75
N PRO A 178 12.90 -3.19 -2.32
CA PRO A 178 12.24 -3.58 -1.08
C PRO A 178 11.62 -4.98 -1.22
N MET A 179 11.77 -5.79 -0.17
CA MET A 179 11.36 -7.19 -0.12
C MET A 179 10.48 -7.41 1.11
N TRP A 180 9.23 -7.84 0.91
CA TRP A 180 8.33 -8.22 1.99
C TRP A 180 8.32 -9.74 2.16
N PRO A 181 8.36 -10.25 3.40
CA PRO A 181 8.40 -11.68 3.67
C PRO A 181 7.16 -12.42 3.16
N ARG A 182 7.36 -13.60 2.56
CA ARG A 182 6.33 -14.57 2.21
C ARG A 182 6.69 -15.95 2.74
N LYS A 183 5.72 -16.87 2.76
CA LYS A 183 5.92 -18.25 3.22
C LYS A 183 7.02 -18.97 2.44
N GLU A 184 7.15 -18.70 1.14
CA GLU A 184 8.08 -19.41 0.25
C GLU A 184 8.99 -18.45 -0.54
N GLY A 185 9.26 -17.26 -0.01
CA GLY A 185 10.02 -16.25 -0.73
C GLY A 185 9.87 -14.84 -0.18
N ALA A 186 9.96 -13.88 -1.09
CA ALA A 186 9.62 -12.49 -0.84
C ALA A 186 8.70 -11.96 -1.93
N TYR A 187 7.90 -10.97 -1.60
CA TYR A 187 7.26 -10.11 -2.60
C TYR A 187 8.13 -8.88 -2.76
N VAL A 188 8.42 -8.49 -3.99
CA VAL A 188 9.38 -7.40 -4.26
C VAL A 188 8.74 -6.31 -5.09
N TYR A 189 9.19 -5.08 -4.89
CA TYR A 189 8.99 -4.00 -5.86
C TYR A 189 10.29 -3.71 -6.59
N ILE A 190 10.17 -3.41 -7.88
CA ILE A 190 11.27 -2.92 -8.72
C ILE A 190 10.85 -1.63 -9.43
N PRO A 191 11.78 -0.74 -9.81
CA PRO A 191 11.44 0.43 -10.61
C PRO A 191 10.89 0.02 -11.98
N GLY A 192 9.69 0.49 -12.35
CA GLY A 192 9.10 0.21 -13.66
C GLY A 192 9.56 1.14 -14.79
N GLY A 193 10.51 2.04 -14.51
CA GLY A 193 11.10 2.98 -15.47
C GLY A 193 10.25 4.22 -15.75
N ILE A 194 10.67 4.98 -16.77
CA ILE A 194 9.97 6.16 -17.26
C ILE A 194 8.92 5.71 -18.28
N GLY A 195 7.71 6.28 -18.19
CA GLY A 195 6.61 6.00 -19.12
C GLY A 195 5.46 5.22 -18.47
N GLY A 196 4.50 4.85 -19.31
CA GLY A 196 3.18 4.37 -18.88
C GLY A 196 2.17 5.50 -18.71
N THR A 197 0.91 5.18 -18.90
CA THR A 197 -0.27 6.03 -18.67
C THR A 197 -1.21 5.29 -17.70
N PRO A 198 -2.24 5.94 -17.13
CA PRO A 198 -3.22 5.24 -16.29
C PRO A 198 -3.79 3.98 -16.93
N ASP A 199 -3.95 3.99 -18.26
CA ASP A 199 -4.59 2.91 -19.03
C ASP A 199 -3.60 1.95 -19.69
N GLN A 200 -2.30 2.27 -19.69
CA GLN A 200 -1.28 1.49 -20.37
C GLN A 200 0.03 1.44 -19.57
N PRO A 201 0.45 0.27 -19.06
CA PRO A 201 1.70 0.12 -18.33
C PRO A 201 2.92 0.32 -19.23
N SER A 202 4.11 0.48 -18.63
CA SER A 202 5.36 0.70 -19.37
C SER A 202 5.78 -0.52 -20.21
N ASP A 203 6.57 -0.29 -21.27
CA ASP A 203 7.16 -1.38 -22.07
C ASP A 203 7.99 -2.34 -21.21
N PHE A 204 8.65 -1.81 -20.17
CA PHE A 204 9.39 -2.61 -19.22
C PHE A 204 8.46 -3.56 -18.44
N TYR A 205 7.27 -3.12 -18.03
CA TYR A 205 6.29 -4.01 -17.42
C TYR A 205 5.86 -5.15 -18.36
N ALA A 206 5.58 -4.84 -19.63
CA ALA A 206 5.22 -5.86 -20.61
C ALA A 206 6.32 -6.93 -20.76
N LYS A 207 7.59 -6.51 -20.77
CA LYS A 207 8.75 -7.41 -20.81
C LYS A 207 8.88 -8.25 -19.54
N VAL A 208 8.74 -7.64 -18.37
CA VAL A 208 8.76 -8.36 -17.08
C VAL A 208 7.67 -9.42 -17.03
N LYS A 209 6.44 -9.07 -17.45
CA LYS A 209 5.32 -10.01 -17.56
C LYS A 209 5.64 -11.19 -18.49
N GLN A 210 6.23 -10.94 -19.65
CA GLN A 210 6.61 -12.00 -20.58
C GLN A 210 7.71 -12.93 -20.00
N GLN A 211 8.68 -12.38 -19.28
CA GLN A 211 9.77 -13.16 -18.68
C GLN A 211 9.28 -14.00 -17.49
N LEU A 212 8.34 -13.48 -16.69
CA LEU A 212 7.76 -14.17 -15.54
C LEU A 212 6.72 -15.23 -15.91
N ALA A 213 6.05 -15.11 -17.07
CA ALA A 213 4.99 -16.04 -17.47
C ALA A 213 5.41 -17.54 -17.44
N PRO A 214 6.60 -17.95 -17.90
CA PRO A 214 7.03 -19.35 -17.83
C PRO A 214 7.36 -19.84 -16.41
N LEU A 215 7.47 -18.92 -15.44
CA LEU A 215 7.61 -19.24 -14.01
C LEU A 215 6.24 -19.31 -13.31
N GLY A 216 5.14 -19.08 -14.04
CA GLY A 216 3.79 -19.02 -13.47
C GLY A 216 3.57 -17.82 -12.55
N VAL A 217 4.37 -16.76 -12.70
CA VAL A 217 4.29 -15.55 -11.87
C VAL A 217 3.65 -14.43 -12.68
N GLU A 218 2.58 -13.84 -12.15
CA GLU A 218 1.93 -12.66 -12.73
C GLU A 218 2.36 -11.40 -11.96
N PRO A 219 3.03 -10.43 -12.62
CA PRO A 219 3.40 -9.18 -11.98
C PRO A 219 2.25 -8.17 -12.00
N SER A 220 2.21 -7.28 -11.02
CA SER A 220 1.36 -6.09 -11.02
C SER A 220 2.16 -4.82 -11.29
N TRP A 221 1.47 -3.76 -11.72
CA TRP A 221 2.05 -2.45 -11.99
C TRP A 221 1.15 -1.36 -11.42
N SER A 222 1.76 -0.32 -10.85
CA SER A 222 1.04 0.83 -10.28
C SER A 222 1.50 2.14 -10.93
N PHE A 223 0.57 2.96 -11.38
CA PHE A 223 0.85 4.28 -11.97
C PHE A 223 0.96 5.36 -10.88
N LYS A 224 2.01 6.19 -10.95
CA LYS A 224 2.30 7.31 -10.02
C LYS A 224 2.25 6.96 -8.53
N TYR A 225 2.66 5.75 -8.19
CA TYR A 225 2.88 5.34 -6.80
C TYR A 225 3.97 6.21 -6.13
N ASN A 226 3.77 6.65 -4.89
CA ASN A 226 4.74 7.36 -4.04
C ASN A 226 5.75 8.28 -4.77
N ALA A 227 5.48 9.59 -4.78
CA ALA A 227 6.33 10.59 -5.45
C ALA A 227 6.51 10.35 -6.96
N GLY A 228 5.52 9.73 -7.61
CA GLY A 228 5.46 9.56 -9.07
C GLY A 228 6.26 8.36 -9.61
N ALA A 229 6.66 7.42 -8.76
CA ALA A 229 7.26 6.17 -9.19
C ALA A 229 6.21 5.21 -9.81
N ASN A 230 6.63 4.37 -10.74
CA ASN A 230 5.75 3.37 -11.37
C ASN A 230 6.27 1.95 -11.06
N PRO A 231 6.14 1.42 -9.83
CA PRO A 231 6.75 0.16 -9.47
C PRO A 231 6.08 -1.02 -10.18
N ILE A 232 6.90 -2.04 -10.47
CA ILE A 232 6.42 -3.37 -10.85
C ILE A 232 6.59 -4.27 -9.62
N ALA A 233 5.58 -5.07 -9.31
CA ALA A 233 5.56 -5.92 -8.13
C ALA A 233 5.30 -7.38 -8.46
N PHE A 234 6.01 -8.31 -7.82
CA PHE A 234 5.83 -9.75 -8.01
C PHE A 234 6.50 -10.57 -6.90
N PRO A 235 6.10 -11.82 -6.67
CA PRO A 235 6.80 -12.73 -5.78
C PRO A 235 8.08 -13.30 -6.41
N ILE A 236 9.16 -13.35 -5.63
CA ILE A 236 10.35 -14.16 -5.89
C ILE A 236 10.36 -15.29 -4.88
N SER A 237 10.19 -16.52 -5.35
CA SER A 237 10.33 -17.71 -4.51
C SER A 237 11.78 -17.96 -4.13
N PHE A 238 12.01 -18.56 -2.96
CA PHE A 238 13.34 -19.06 -2.55
C PHE A 238 14.00 -19.91 -3.66
N ASN A 239 13.21 -20.70 -4.39
CA ASN A 239 13.71 -21.59 -5.45
C ASN A 239 14.10 -20.85 -6.74
N TYR A 240 13.59 -19.63 -6.95
CA TYR A 240 13.79 -18.86 -8.17
C TYR A 240 14.71 -17.65 -7.99
N ALA A 241 15.27 -17.43 -6.79
CA ALA A 241 16.11 -16.29 -6.46
C ALA A 241 17.28 -16.08 -7.45
N SER A 242 17.91 -17.19 -7.85
CA SER A 242 19.06 -17.23 -8.77
C SER A 242 18.68 -17.59 -10.22
N HIS A 243 17.37 -17.71 -10.52
CA HIS A 243 16.91 -18.05 -11.85
C HIS A 243 17.29 -16.93 -12.83
N SER A 244 17.85 -17.28 -14.00
CA SER A 244 18.40 -16.31 -14.96
C SER A 244 17.42 -15.17 -15.28
N LYS A 245 16.17 -15.49 -15.58
CA LYS A 245 15.13 -14.48 -15.85
C LYS A 245 14.89 -13.50 -14.69
N ILE A 246 14.95 -13.96 -13.44
CA ILE A 246 14.81 -13.06 -12.28
C ILE A 246 16.02 -12.13 -12.22
N VAL A 247 17.23 -12.67 -12.44
CA VAL A 247 18.46 -11.86 -12.49
C VAL A 247 18.40 -10.81 -13.61
N ASP A 248 17.97 -11.20 -14.82
CA ASP A 248 17.84 -10.28 -15.96
C ASP A 248 16.85 -9.14 -15.66
N ILE A 249 15.69 -9.47 -15.06
CA ILE A 249 14.69 -8.47 -14.61
C ILE A 249 15.31 -7.51 -13.59
N LEU A 250 16.02 -8.04 -12.59
CA LEU A 250 16.63 -7.24 -11.53
C LEU A 250 17.77 -6.36 -12.07
N GLU A 251 18.52 -6.83 -13.06
CA GLU A 251 19.59 -6.06 -13.71
C GLU A 251 19.03 -4.84 -14.45
N GLU A 252 18.00 -5.03 -15.27
CA GLU A 252 17.32 -3.94 -15.96
C GLU A 252 16.64 -2.96 -14.98
N ALA A 253 15.98 -3.50 -13.94
CA ALA A 253 15.39 -2.70 -12.87
C ALA A 253 16.42 -1.84 -12.13
N TYR A 254 17.62 -2.37 -11.88
CA TYR A 254 18.70 -1.65 -11.21
C TYR A 254 19.23 -0.48 -12.04
N ALA A 255 19.22 -0.60 -13.37
CA ALA A 255 19.58 0.50 -14.26
C ALA A 255 18.57 1.66 -14.18
N LEU A 256 17.31 1.36 -13.86
CA LEU A 256 16.21 2.32 -13.70
C LEU A 256 16.13 2.92 -12.28
N ALA A 257 16.96 2.44 -11.35
CA ALA A 257 16.97 2.82 -9.93
C ALA A 257 17.80 4.08 -9.63
#